data_AF-W0J920-F1
#
_entry.id   AF-W0J920-F1
#
_cell.length_a   1.000
_cell.length_b   1.000
_cell.length_c   1.000
_cell.angle_alpha   90.00
_cell.angle_beta   90.00
_cell.angle_gamma   90.00
#
_symmetry.space_group_name_H-M   'P 1'
#
loop_
_entity.id
_entity.type
_entity.pdbx_description
1 polymer ?
#
loop_
_entity_poly.entity_id
_entity_poly.type
_entity_poly.pdbx_seq_one_letter_code
_entity_poly.pdbx_strand_id
1 'polypeptide(L)'
;MNLTTIIDEIASQADDFLEGSTSRDQARAGIAELITVDYNQLAAGDRKKVTDGVMAILEDEGFFDSRYAFDTGSSDGGTTDEEAGGDE
;
A
#
# COMPACT_ATOMS: atom_id res chain seq x y z
N MET A 1 22.68 14.51 -2.79
CA MET A 1 21.79 13.36 -2.53
C MET A 1 21.13 12.98 -3.85
N ASN A 2 21.16 11.72 -4.23
CA ASN A 2 20.45 11.25 -5.43
C ASN A 2 19.04 10.85 -5.02
N LEU A 3 18.01 11.49 -5.61
CA LEU A 3 16.62 11.19 -5.28
C LEU A 3 16.26 9.75 -5.60
N THR A 4 16.81 9.19 -6.68
CA THR A 4 16.62 7.79 -7.07
C THR A 4 17.11 6.82 -5.99
N THR A 5 18.26 7.08 -5.36
CA THR A 5 18.76 6.25 -4.26
C THR A 5 17.83 6.29 -3.06
N ILE A 6 17.33 7.48 -2.70
CA ILE A 6 16.41 7.65 -1.58
C ILE A 6 15.08 6.95 -1.87
N ILE A 7 14.58 7.02 -3.11
CA ILE A 7 13.36 6.33 -3.54
C ILE A 7 13.50 4.81 -3.34
N ASP A 8 14.61 4.22 -3.81
CA ASP A 8 14.88 2.79 -3.70
C ASP A 8 15.02 2.33 -2.24
N GLU A 9 15.76 3.10 -1.42
CA GLU A 9 15.92 2.83 0.01
C GLU A 9 14.60 2.89 0.78
N ILE A 10 13.73 3.86 0.46
CA ILE A 10 12.44 3.99 1.13
C ILE A 10 11.47 2.92 0.63
N ALA A 11 11.47 2.58 -0.67
CA ALA A 11 10.63 1.52 -1.20
C ALA A 11 10.95 0.17 -0.52
N SER A 12 12.24 -0.17 -0.38
CA SER A 12 12.64 -1.40 0.32
C SER A 12 12.25 -1.43 1.81
N GLN A 13 12.07 -0.27 2.46
CA GLN A 13 11.61 -0.18 3.84
C GLN A 13 10.08 -0.08 3.94
N ALA A 14 9.42 0.35 2.87
CA ALA A 14 7.99 0.61 2.85
C ALA A 14 7.18 -0.68 3.01
N ASP A 15 7.65 -1.83 2.51
CA ASP A 15 6.98 -3.12 2.73
C ASP A 15 6.79 -3.46 4.21
N ASP A 16 7.84 -3.31 5.02
CA ASP A 16 7.81 -3.59 6.47
C ASP A 16 7.03 -2.49 7.21
N PHE A 17 7.27 -1.22 6.85
CA PHE A 17 6.59 -0.08 7.47
C PHE A 17 5.08 -0.05 7.20
N LEU A 18 4.66 -0.52 6.03
CA LEU A 18 3.27 -0.56 5.59
C LEU A 18 2.65 -1.96 5.81
N GLU A 19 3.31 -2.85 6.55
CA GLU A 19 2.76 -4.17 6.86
C GLU A 19 1.36 -4.01 7.48
N GLY A 20 0.37 -4.70 6.88
CA GLY A 20 -1.03 -4.62 7.28
C GLY A 20 -1.82 -3.40 6.75
N SER A 21 -1.18 -2.47 6.04
CA SER A 21 -1.84 -1.37 5.33
C SER A 21 -1.88 -1.61 3.82
N THR A 22 -3.05 -1.90 3.27
CA THR A 22 -3.25 -2.08 1.82
C THR A 22 -3.82 -0.83 1.12
N SER A 23 -4.04 0.25 1.88
CA SER A 23 -4.67 1.47 1.36
C SER A 23 -3.63 2.45 0.81
N ARG A 24 -3.78 2.82 -0.48
CA ARG A 24 -2.89 3.79 -1.15
C ARG A 24 -2.79 5.12 -0.44
N ASP A 25 -3.92 5.66 0.04
CA ASP A 25 -3.93 6.94 0.75
C ASP A 25 -3.16 6.87 2.08
N GLN A 26 -3.31 5.76 2.83
CA GLN A 26 -2.57 5.55 4.07
C GLN A 26 -1.08 5.36 3.81
N ALA A 27 -0.71 4.55 2.80
CA ALA A 27 0.67 4.36 2.38
C ALA A 27 1.33 5.68 1.99
N ARG A 28 0.65 6.48 1.16
CA ARG A 28 1.17 7.78 0.73
C ARG A 28 1.36 8.75 1.89
N ALA A 29 0.40 8.81 2.82
CA ALA A 29 0.52 9.65 4.00
C ALA A 29 1.69 9.19 4.89
N GLY A 30 1.81 7.89 5.16
CA GLY A 30 2.90 7.33 5.96
C GLY A 30 4.28 7.60 5.35
N ILE A 31 4.43 7.37 4.04
CA ILE A 31 5.68 7.64 3.32
C ILE A 31 6.03 9.14 3.35
N ALA A 32 5.05 10.02 3.16
CA ALA A 32 5.28 11.47 3.21
C ALA A 32 5.74 11.94 4.60
N GLU A 33 5.20 11.36 5.67
CA GLU A 33 5.63 11.63 7.05
C GLU A 33 7.04 11.11 7.31
N LEU A 34 7.35 9.86 6.91
CA LEU A 34 8.68 9.26 7.01
C LEU A 34 9.74 10.15 6.34
N ILE A 35 9.49 10.57 5.10
CA ILE A 35 10.36 11.48 4.35
C ILE A 35 10.52 12.82 5.06
N THR A 36 9.46 13.32 5.69
CA THR A 36 9.51 14.61 6.42
C THR A 36 10.34 14.51 7.69
N VAL A 37 10.36 13.36 8.36
CA VAL A 37 11.17 13.13 9.57
C VAL A 37 12.64 12.89 9.19
N ASP A 38 12.92 11.86 8.40
CA ASP A 38 14.28 11.39 8.12
C ASP A 38 15.01 12.23 7.06
N TYR A 39 14.25 12.84 6.14
CA TYR A 39 14.77 13.64 5.04
C TYR A 39 14.27 15.09 5.09
N ASN A 40 14.14 15.66 6.31
CA ASN A 40 13.69 17.05 6.53
C ASN A 40 14.52 18.12 5.78
N GLN A 41 15.76 17.80 5.43
CA GLN A 41 16.67 18.64 4.64
C GLN A 41 16.30 18.74 3.15
N LEU A 42 15.45 17.84 2.64
CA LEU A 42 14.99 17.89 1.26
C LEU A 42 13.99 19.05 1.06
N ALA A 43 14.12 19.72 -0.09
CA ALA A 43 13.14 20.69 -0.53
C ALA A 43 11.77 20.03 -0.67
N ALA A 44 10.69 20.77 -0.40
CA ALA A 44 9.32 20.24 -0.46
C ALA A 44 9.00 19.60 -1.83
N GLY A 45 9.52 20.19 -2.93
CA GLY A 45 9.37 19.63 -4.27
C GLY A 45 10.09 18.29 -4.47
N ASP A 46 11.24 18.10 -3.82
CA ASP A 46 11.98 16.84 -3.90
C ASP A 46 11.39 15.76 -3.00
N ARG A 47 10.90 16.13 -1.80
CA ARG A 47 10.13 15.22 -0.95
C ARG A 47 8.92 14.65 -1.69
N LYS A 48 8.17 15.51 -2.39
CA LYS A 48 7.05 15.08 -3.22
C LYS A 48 7.48 14.08 -4.31
N LYS A 49 8.57 14.36 -5.04
CA LYS A 49 9.09 13.43 -6.06
C LYS A 49 9.48 12.08 -5.47
N VAL A 50 10.08 12.08 -4.28
CA VAL A 50 10.45 10.84 -3.58
C VAL A 50 9.18 10.08 -3.19
N THR A 51 8.19 10.73 -2.58
CA THR A 51 6.90 10.09 -2.25
C THR A 51 6.22 9.50 -3.48
N ASP A 52 6.10 10.28 -4.56
CA ASP A 52 5.45 9.81 -5.79
C ASP A 52 6.26 8.66 -6.44
N GLY A 53 7.59 8.68 -6.35
CA GLY A 53 8.48 7.62 -6.85
C GLY A 53 8.35 6.31 -6.07
N VAL A 54 8.31 6.37 -4.74
CA VAL A 54 8.10 5.19 -3.88
C VAL A 54 6.72 4.57 -4.15
N MET A 55 5.67 5.40 -4.23
CA MET A 55 4.32 4.93 -4.54
C MET A 55 4.23 4.22 -5.90
N ALA A 56 4.99 4.68 -6.89
CA ALA A 56 5.04 4.04 -8.20
C ALA A 56 5.72 2.66 -8.16
N ILE A 57 6.78 2.49 -7.37
CA ILE A 57 7.45 1.20 -7.17
C ILE A 57 6.49 0.21 -6.51
N LEU A 58 5.86 0.61 -5.40
CA LEU A 58 4.87 -0.23 -4.71
C LEU A 58 3.68 -0.63 -5.61
N GLU A 59 3.25 0.29 -6.50
CA GLU A 59 2.19 -0.02 -7.47
C GLU A 59 2.65 -1.02 -8.53
N ASP A 60 3.87 -0.90 -9.05
CA ASP A 60 4.47 -1.81 -10.03
C ASP A 60 4.68 -3.22 -9.44
N GLU A 61 5.07 -3.29 -8.17
CA GLU A 61 5.21 -4.54 -7.41
C GLU A 61 3.87 -5.18 -7.04
N GLY A 62 2.76 -4.47 -7.25
CA GLY A 62 1.43 -4.97 -6.95
C GLY A 62 1.09 -4.98 -5.46
N PHE A 63 1.79 -4.19 -4.64
CA PHE A 63 1.56 -4.08 -3.18
C PHE A 63 0.08 -3.74 -2.85
N PHE A 64 -0.55 -2.93 -3.70
CA PHE A 64 -1.96 -2.52 -3.55
C PHE A 64 -2.95 -3.42 -4.29
N ASP A 65 -2.48 -4.45 -5.00
CA ASP A 65 -3.34 -5.33 -5.77
C ASP A 65 -4.04 -6.31 -4.82
N SER A 66 -5.37 -6.33 -4.90
CA SER A 66 -6.21 -7.16 -4.04
C SER A 66 -6.01 -8.67 -4.22
N ARG A 67 -5.32 -9.11 -5.29
CA ARG A 67 -4.96 -10.52 -5.49
C ARG A 67 -3.81 -10.98 -4.60
N TYR A 68 -3.00 -10.04 -4.08
CA TYR A 68 -1.89 -10.31 -3.17
C TYR A 68 -2.16 -9.86 -1.74
N ALA A 69 -3.29 -9.19 -1.50
CA ALA A 69 -3.87 -9.06 -0.17
C ALA A 69 -4.25 -10.47 0.31
N PHE A 70 -3.29 -11.16 0.93
CA PHE A 70 -3.42 -12.51 1.45
C PHE A 70 -4.71 -12.58 2.25
N ASP A 71 -5.52 -13.58 1.91
CA ASP A 71 -6.80 -13.91 2.53
C ASP A 71 -6.62 -14.04 4.06
N THR A 72 -6.78 -12.94 4.77
CA THR A 72 -6.88 -12.91 6.24
C THR A 72 -8.33 -12.65 6.66
N GLY A 73 -9.30 -12.80 5.75
CA GLY A 73 -10.69 -12.49 6.08
C GLY A 73 -11.78 -12.72 5.04
N SER A 74 -11.55 -13.40 3.91
CA SER A 74 -12.67 -13.98 3.16
C SER A 74 -12.84 -15.43 3.56
N SER A 75 -13.39 -15.64 4.76
CA SER A 75 -14.06 -16.89 5.06
C SER A 75 -15.03 -17.19 3.93
N ASP A 76 -14.70 -18.25 3.20
CA ASP A 76 -15.58 -19.09 2.42
C ASP A 76 -17.04 -18.99 2.88
N GLY A 77 -17.85 -18.31 2.06
CA GLY A 77 -19.30 -18.23 2.21
C GLY A 77 -19.94 -18.57 0.87
N GLY A 78 -19.45 -19.62 0.23
CA GLY A 78 -20.03 -20.19 -0.98
C GLY A 78 -21.46 -20.64 -0.73
N THR A 79 -22.39 -20.01 -1.47
CA THR A 79 -23.67 -20.52 -1.96
C THR A 79 -24.23 -21.81 -1.33
N THR A 80 -25.32 -21.69 -0.59
CA THR A 80 -26.43 -22.65 -0.67
C THR A 80 -27.69 -21.90 -1.02
N ASP A 81 -27.97 -21.92 -2.33
CA ASP A 81 -29.31 -21.95 -2.89
C ASP A 81 -30.14 -23.02 -2.16
N GLU A 82 -31.20 -22.60 -1.48
CA GLU A 82 -32.27 -23.50 -1.04
C GLU A 82 -33.60 -22.76 -1.23
N GLU A 83 -33.98 -22.62 -2.50
CA GLU A 83 -35.36 -22.37 -2.91
C GLU A 83 -36.18 -23.65 -2.68
N ALA A 84 -36.93 -23.71 -1.59
CA ALA A 84 -38.14 -24.52 -1.46
C ALA A 84 -39.11 -23.70 -0.59
N GLY A 85 -40.14 -23.06 -1.16
CA GLY A 85 -41.39 -23.75 -1.53
C GLY A 85 -41.99 -24.36 -0.26
N GLY A 86 -42.94 -23.72 0.42
CA GLY A 86 -44.33 -23.66 -0.02
C GLY A 86 -45.13 -24.75 0.72
N ASP A 87 -46.33 -24.38 1.17
CA ASP A 87 -47.36 -25.19 1.85
C ASP A 87 -47.07 -25.53 3.33
N GLU A 88 -47.96 -25.33 4.30
CA GLU A 88 -49.43 -25.11 4.32
C GLU A 88 -49.84 -24.60 5.72
#